data_AF-A0A5B7FU31-F1
#
_entry.id   AF-A0A5B7FU31-F1
#
_cell.length_a   1.000
_cell.length_b   1.000
_cell.length_c   1.000
_cell.angle_alpha   90.00
_cell.angle_beta   90.00
_cell.angle_gamma   90.00
#
_symmetry.space_group_name_H-M   'P 1'
#
loop_
_entity.id
_entity.type
_entity.pdbx_description
1 polymer ?
#
loop_
_entity_poly.entity_id
_entity_poly.type
_entity_poly.pdbx_seq_one_letter_code
_entity_poly.pdbx_strand_id
1 'polypeptide(L)'
;MALGSLRTNKTPLHCSPLSQCHPIRDLPDVLVNVTGTNKAEREREAMTALRKYPKLPVHIVEEHNDALHPILRAVGSKHLPFSNNLLLHFDSHPDLLIPADLKASEVFDVPNMLEKLSIENWILVAAFTGQISTIIWMKPPWSNQIEDGHYNFLIGKQKGTDCIRVSCPALYFVGEMLYCKPEELSSTKKVNLHVHTLGIKMNEAVEQDLMRLINSHENHYVLDVDLDYFSTRNPFVSMHSKADMYERLKTLYRFEYTQTEETELVEEHVKRRSAQIETLRNIFSHLQKLKEPTKIAAEINSVSQPMQDSKQREYLSALILDLLKEEHGEDGECGVDWELVHDAGCTIDDDIHQLPHHVSSKEEIDSLMETFSSLVTRLPEPTLVTVARSSEDDYCPPHQVDGIQEALCGFLRKTYDINCLKHYQD
;
A
#
# COMPACT_ATOMS: atom_id res chain seq x y z
N MET A 1 -1.42 -7.57 -6.53
CA MET A 1 -2.63 -7.51 -7.40
C MET A 1 -3.92 -7.96 -6.69
N ALA A 2 -3.87 -8.36 -5.41
CA ALA A 2 -4.92 -9.14 -4.76
C ALA A 2 -5.70 -8.45 -3.63
N LEU A 3 -5.17 -7.37 -3.02
CA LEU A 3 -5.75 -6.82 -1.79
C LEU A 3 -6.97 -5.91 -2.05
N GLY A 4 -7.15 -5.42 -3.28
CA GLY A 4 -8.27 -4.56 -3.68
C GLY A 4 -9.58 -5.26 -4.10
N SER A 5 -9.67 -6.59 -4.03
CA SER A 5 -10.77 -7.36 -4.65
C SER A 5 -12.12 -7.32 -3.90
N LEU A 6 -12.18 -6.69 -2.72
CA LEU A 6 -13.37 -6.71 -1.87
C LEU A 6 -14.48 -5.69 -2.22
N ARG A 7 -14.38 -4.93 -3.33
CA ARG A 7 -15.34 -3.84 -3.62
C ARG A 7 -16.42 -4.17 -4.66
N THR A 8 -17.67 -3.95 -4.25
CA THR A 8 -18.84 -3.81 -5.14
C THR A 8 -19.02 -2.36 -5.64
N ASN A 9 -19.32 -2.25 -6.93
CA ASN A 9 -19.47 -1.04 -7.77
C ASN A 9 -20.16 0.20 -7.13
N LYS A 10 -19.52 1.38 -7.25
CA LYS A 10 -20.19 2.69 -7.19
C LYS A 10 -19.93 3.50 -8.47
N THR A 11 -20.98 4.15 -8.96
CA THR A 11 -21.03 4.90 -10.21
C THR A 11 -20.63 6.37 -10.00
N PRO A 12 -19.77 6.99 -10.84
CA PRO A 12 -19.43 8.39 -10.72
C PRO A 12 -20.39 9.31 -11.51
N LEU A 13 -20.67 10.49 -10.92
CA LEU A 13 -21.45 11.59 -11.51
C LEU A 13 -20.52 12.61 -12.20
N HIS A 14 -20.88 12.95 -13.44
CA HIS A 14 -20.18 13.89 -14.33
C HIS A 14 -20.23 15.36 -13.87
N CYS A 15 -19.14 16.11 -14.13
CA CYS A 15 -19.16 17.57 -14.33
C CYS A 15 -18.08 18.03 -15.33
N SER A 16 -18.41 19.05 -16.15
CA SER A 16 -17.70 19.49 -17.37
C SER A 16 -16.74 20.69 -17.18
N PRO A 17 -15.86 21.02 -18.16
CA PRO A 17 -14.65 21.83 -17.95
C PRO A 17 -14.65 23.23 -18.61
N LEU A 18 -13.78 24.12 -18.12
CA LEU A 18 -13.34 25.39 -18.73
C LEU A 18 -11.91 25.69 -18.20
N SER A 19 -10.94 26.32 -18.86
CA SER A 19 -10.64 26.70 -20.24
C SER A 19 -9.18 27.24 -20.23
N GLN A 20 -8.47 27.10 -21.35
CA GLN A 20 -7.03 27.39 -21.55
C GLN A 20 -6.65 28.89 -21.46
N CYS A 21 -5.36 29.20 -21.20
CA CYS A 21 -4.62 30.28 -21.89
C CYS A 21 -3.08 30.19 -21.71
N HIS A 22 -2.38 30.73 -22.72
CA HIS A 22 -1.02 30.44 -23.20
C HIS A 22 0.06 31.51 -22.79
N PRO A 23 1.35 31.38 -23.18
CA PRO A 23 2.54 31.76 -22.40
C PRO A 23 3.24 33.06 -22.84
N ILE A 24 4.20 33.57 -22.05
CA ILE A 24 5.08 34.68 -22.43
C ILE A 24 6.56 34.37 -22.12
N ARG A 25 7.41 34.77 -23.07
CA ARG A 25 8.86 34.55 -23.25
C ARG A 25 9.76 35.56 -22.51
N ASP A 26 10.88 35.04 -21.99
CA ASP A 26 12.31 35.45 -22.04
C ASP A 26 12.88 36.89 -21.92
N LEU A 27 13.89 36.97 -21.01
CA LEU A 27 15.19 37.70 -20.97
C LEU A 27 15.26 39.19 -20.49
N PRO A 28 16.43 39.69 -19.96
CA PRO A 28 17.67 39.04 -19.47
C PRO A 28 18.18 39.53 -18.08
N ASP A 29 19.20 38.82 -17.55
CA ASP A 29 19.95 39.09 -16.31
C ASP A 29 20.81 40.36 -16.35
N VAL A 30 20.78 41.12 -15.24
CA VAL A 30 21.87 42.02 -14.81
C VAL A 30 22.03 41.90 -13.29
N LEU A 31 23.19 41.39 -12.88
CA LEU A 31 23.67 41.33 -11.48
C LEU A 31 23.92 42.73 -10.91
N VAL A 32 23.29 43.03 -9.77
CA VAL A 32 23.77 44.05 -8.83
C VAL A 32 23.62 43.51 -7.40
N ASN A 33 24.75 43.27 -6.74
CA ASN A 33 24.82 43.01 -5.30
C ASN A 33 24.46 44.28 -4.53
N VAL A 34 23.36 44.27 -3.78
CA VAL A 34 23.06 45.26 -2.74
C VAL A 34 22.59 44.51 -1.50
N THR A 35 23.32 44.69 -0.41
CA THR A 35 22.99 44.20 0.93
C THR A 35 21.76 44.93 1.46
N GLY A 36 20.65 44.21 1.55
CA GLY A 36 19.38 44.64 2.13
C GLY A 36 18.26 43.80 1.55
N THR A 37 17.72 42.85 2.31
CA THR A 37 16.66 41.95 1.83
C THR A 37 15.50 42.77 1.28
N ASN A 38 15.30 42.68 -0.04
CA ASN A 38 14.39 43.55 -0.77
C ASN A 38 12.94 43.18 -0.41
N LYS A 39 11.99 44.13 -0.46
CA LYS A 39 10.57 43.87 -0.20
C LYS A 39 10.03 42.71 -1.07
N ALA A 40 10.54 42.60 -2.29
CA ALA A 40 10.26 41.51 -3.22
C ALA A 40 10.80 40.14 -2.74
N GLU A 41 11.93 40.09 -2.04
CA GLU A 41 12.42 38.84 -1.41
C GLU A 41 11.55 38.46 -0.22
N ARG A 42 11.13 39.42 0.62
CA ARG A 42 10.19 39.15 1.72
C ARG A 42 8.81 38.72 1.23
N GLU A 43 8.33 39.31 0.14
CA GLU A 43 7.07 38.93 -0.51
C GLU A 43 7.20 37.56 -1.19
N ARG A 44 8.36 37.23 -1.77
CA ARG A 44 8.66 35.91 -2.34
C ARG A 44 8.79 34.84 -1.26
N GLU A 45 9.50 35.13 -0.17
CA GLU A 45 9.60 34.31 1.05
C GLU A 45 8.22 34.07 1.67
N ALA A 46 7.39 35.11 1.79
CA ALA A 46 6.01 35.00 2.27
C ALA A 46 5.10 34.21 1.30
N MET A 47 5.34 34.27 -0.02
CA MET A 47 4.65 33.44 -1.02
C MET A 47 5.07 31.96 -1.01
N THR A 48 6.28 31.67 -0.53
CA THR A 48 6.83 30.31 -0.35
C THR A 48 6.68 29.74 1.05
N ALA A 49 6.35 30.57 2.04
CA ALA A 49 6.19 30.13 3.42
C ALA A 49 5.04 29.13 3.56
N LEU A 50 5.31 28.01 4.22
CA LEU A 50 4.29 27.02 4.54
C LEU A 50 3.31 27.59 5.56
N ARG A 51 2.05 27.23 5.39
CA ARG A 51 0.98 27.51 6.34
C ARG A 51 1.04 26.50 7.48
N LYS A 52 0.55 26.91 8.64
CA LYS A 52 0.33 26.02 9.77
C LYS A 52 -1.15 25.91 10.04
N TYR A 53 -1.59 24.71 10.40
CA TYR A 53 -2.95 24.53 10.88
C TYR A 53 -3.11 25.18 12.26
N PRO A 54 -4.27 25.75 12.59
CA PRO A 54 -4.56 26.23 13.94
C PRO A 54 -4.71 25.09 14.95
N LYS A 55 -5.12 23.91 14.47
CA LYS A 55 -5.23 22.64 15.20
C LYS A 55 -4.74 21.52 14.30
N LEU A 56 -4.03 20.54 14.83
CA LEU A 56 -3.53 19.38 14.08
C LEU A 56 -4.70 18.61 13.45
N PRO A 57 -4.83 18.55 12.11
CA PRO A 57 -5.90 17.78 11.49
C PRO A 57 -5.64 16.28 11.59
N VAL A 58 -6.65 15.54 12.03
CA VAL A 58 -6.65 14.07 12.09
C VAL A 58 -7.75 13.57 11.16
N HIS A 59 -7.36 13.04 10.00
CA HIS A 59 -8.28 12.52 8.99
C HIS A 59 -8.46 11.03 9.21
N ILE A 60 -9.68 10.62 9.59
CA ILE A 60 -10.02 9.21 9.79
C ILE A 60 -10.82 8.75 8.58
N VAL A 61 -10.26 7.80 7.83
CA VAL A 61 -10.82 7.20 6.63
C VAL A 61 -11.18 5.74 6.90
N GLU A 62 -12.07 5.18 6.08
CA GLU A 62 -12.35 3.75 6.16
C GLU A 62 -11.22 2.97 5.49
N GLU A 63 -11.08 3.17 4.19
CA GLU A 63 -10.11 2.50 3.33
C GLU A 63 -8.78 3.26 3.32
N HIS A 64 -7.66 2.55 3.40
CA HIS A 64 -6.37 3.21 3.59
C HIS A 64 -5.95 4.13 2.44
N ASN A 65 -6.26 3.78 1.20
CA ASN A 65 -5.92 4.61 0.04
C ASN A 65 -6.52 6.03 0.08
N ASP A 66 -7.62 6.23 0.81
CA ASP A 66 -8.24 7.54 0.99
C ASP A 66 -7.37 8.49 1.83
N ALA A 67 -6.38 7.98 2.56
CA ALA A 67 -5.36 8.77 3.26
C ALA A 67 -4.54 9.65 2.31
N LEU A 68 -4.41 9.27 1.03
CA LEU A 68 -3.68 10.07 0.05
C LEU A 68 -4.36 11.43 -0.21
N HIS A 69 -5.69 11.47 -0.21
CA HIS A 69 -6.43 12.68 -0.53
C HIS A 69 -6.14 13.87 0.41
N PRO A 70 -6.22 13.75 1.75
CA PRO A 70 -5.84 14.84 2.65
C PRO A 70 -4.36 15.22 2.56
N ILE A 71 -3.46 14.27 2.27
CA ILE A 71 -2.04 14.56 2.04
C ILE A 71 -1.87 15.47 0.81
N LEU A 72 -2.49 15.13 -0.32
CA LEU A 72 -2.47 15.96 -1.52
C LEU A 72 -3.10 17.34 -1.29
N ARG A 73 -4.18 17.43 -0.50
CA ARG A 73 -4.75 18.73 -0.10
C ARG A 73 -3.79 19.55 0.75
N ALA A 74 -3.06 18.93 1.68
CA ALA A 74 -2.08 19.63 2.50
C ALA A 74 -0.92 20.17 1.66
N VAL A 75 -0.48 19.43 0.64
CA VAL A 75 0.48 19.93 -0.36
C VAL A 75 -0.11 21.09 -1.16
N GLY A 76 -1.30 20.93 -1.75
CA GLY A 76 -1.94 21.96 -2.57
C GLY A 76 -2.30 23.25 -1.81
N SER A 77 -2.57 23.13 -0.51
CA SER A 77 -2.85 24.27 0.39
C SER A 77 -1.60 24.84 1.07
N LYS A 78 -0.41 24.34 0.71
CA LYS A 78 0.90 24.76 1.23
C LYS A 78 1.10 24.55 2.74
N HIS A 79 0.49 23.52 3.32
CA HIS A 79 0.81 23.08 4.68
C HIS A 79 1.99 22.09 4.68
N LEU A 80 2.07 21.27 3.62
CA LEU A 80 3.25 20.48 3.29
C LEU A 80 4.01 21.11 2.11
N PRO A 81 5.35 20.98 2.07
CA PRO A 81 6.15 21.19 0.87
C PRO A 81 5.59 20.49 -0.36
N PHE A 82 5.91 21.02 -1.54
CA PHE A 82 5.55 20.38 -2.82
C PHE A 82 6.21 19.00 -3.00
N SER A 83 7.37 18.79 -2.40
CA SER A 83 8.17 17.57 -2.50
C SER A 83 9.05 17.41 -1.26
N ASN A 84 9.73 16.27 -1.13
CA ASN A 84 10.61 15.97 0.00
C ASN A 84 9.85 15.89 1.34
N ASN A 85 8.63 15.33 1.32
CA ASN A 85 7.88 15.01 2.53
C ASN A 85 8.23 13.60 3.00
N LEU A 86 8.15 13.39 4.31
CA LEU A 86 8.30 12.11 4.96
C LEU A 86 6.94 11.53 5.35
N LEU A 87 6.75 10.23 5.15
CA LEU A 87 5.61 9.48 5.66
C LEU A 87 6.11 8.53 6.76
N LEU A 88 5.57 8.67 7.97
CA LEU A 88 5.76 7.73 9.06
C LEU A 88 4.47 6.91 9.17
N HIS A 89 4.53 5.65 8.74
CA HIS A 89 3.38 4.79 8.51
C HIS A 89 3.43 3.58 9.46
N PHE A 90 2.45 3.51 10.38
CA PHE A 90 2.25 2.40 11.29
C PHE A 90 1.16 1.49 10.75
N ASP A 91 1.53 0.27 10.38
CA ASP A 91 0.64 -0.64 9.65
C ASP A 91 1.17 -2.08 9.75
N SER A 92 0.27 -3.07 9.73
CA SER A 92 0.64 -4.47 9.54
C SER A 92 1.15 -4.80 8.14
N HIS A 93 0.85 -3.97 7.13
CA HIS A 93 1.16 -4.11 5.72
C HIS A 93 2.05 -2.96 5.20
N PRO A 94 2.80 -3.13 4.10
CA PRO A 94 3.67 -2.06 3.60
C PRO A 94 2.94 -0.97 2.78
N ASP A 95 1.84 -1.31 2.11
CA ASP A 95 1.12 -0.45 1.14
C ASP A 95 1.96 0.14 0.00
N LEU A 96 3.04 -0.57 -0.34
CA LEU A 96 4.01 -0.15 -1.35
C LEU A 96 3.77 -0.80 -2.73
N LEU A 97 2.57 -1.26 -3.07
CA LEU A 97 2.30 -1.72 -4.44
C LEU A 97 1.93 -0.55 -5.36
N ILE A 98 1.71 -0.87 -6.63
CA ILE A 98 1.28 0.07 -7.67
C ILE A 98 0.14 -0.61 -8.43
N PRO A 99 -0.99 0.08 -8.71
CA PRO A 99 -2.06 -0.51 -9.51
C PRO A 99 -1.55 -0.94 -10.89
N ALA A 100 -1.92 -2.15 -11.31
CA ALA A 100 -1.47 -2.70 -12.58
C ALA A 100 -1.99 -1.92 -13.80
N ASP A 101 -3.14 -1.25 -13.66
CA ASP A 101 -3.84 -0.48 -14.69
C ASP A 101 -3.61 1.04 -14.58
N LEU A 102 -2.90 1.52 -13.56
CA LEU A 102 -2.52 2.92 -13.42
C LEU A 102 -1.31 3.22 -14.32
N LYS A 103 -1.53 4.08 -15.32
CA LYS A 103 -0.47 4.49 -16.23
C LYS A 103 0.31 5.68 -15.68
N ALA A 104 1.61 5.72 -15.97
CA ALA A 104 2.49 6.84 -15.63
C ALA A 104 2.02 8.17 -16.23
N SER A 105 1.38 8.15 -17.40
CA SER A 105 0.80 9.35 -18.03
C SER A 105 -0.49 9.86 -17.37
N GLU A 106 -1.16 9.03 -16.60
CA GLU A 106 -2.47 9.30 -15.98
C GLU A 106 -2.34 9.78 -14.53
N VAL A 107 -1.17 9.62 -13.90
CA VAL A 107 -0.99 9.85 -12.46
C VAL A 107 -1.25 11.30 -12.01
N PHE A 108 -1.10 12.27 -12.92
CA PHE A 108 -1.34 13.69 -12.63
C PHE A 108 -2.80 14.11 -12.82
N ASP A 109 -3.64 13.23 -13.39
CA ASP A 109 -5.10 13.38 -13.35
C ASP A 109 -5.59 12.84 -12.00
N VAL A 110 -5.58 13.72 -10.98
CA VAL A 110 -5.81 13.32 -9.58
C VAL A 110 -7.12 12.55 -9.38
N PRO A 111 -8.28 12.95 -9.92
CA PRO A 111 -9.51 12.16 -9.82
C PRO A 111 -9.36 10.74 -10.39
N ASN A 112 -8.87 10.61 -11.63
CA ASN A 112 -8.69 9.30 -12.27
C ASN A 112 -7.63 8.45 -11.57
N MET A 113 -6.58 9.07 -11.03
CA MET A 113 -5.55 8.38 -10.25
C MET A 113 -6.14 7.83 -8.95
N LEU A 114 -6.89 8.63 -8.19
CA LEU A 114 -7.50 8.21 -6.92
C LEU A 114 -8.53 7.09 -7.13
N GLU A 115 -9.29 7.10 -8.23
CA GLU A 115 -10.25 6.04 -8.58
C GLU A 115 -9.60 4.67 -8.84
N LYS A 116 -8.30 4.64 -9.18
CA LYS A 116 -7.55 3.40 -9.46
C LYS A 116 -6.77 2.86 -8.27
N LEU A 117 -6.74 3.60 -7.17
CA LEU A 117 -6.05 3.14 -5.97
C LEU A 117 -6.88 2.12 -5.22
N SER A 118 -6.18 1.22 -4.57
CA SER A 118 -6.68 0.29 -3.56
C SER A 118 -5.81 0.41 -2.32
N ILE A 119 -6.27 -0.19 -1.22
CA ILE A 119 -5.67 -0.08 0.11
C ILE A 119 -4.15 -0.36 0.09
N GLU A 120 -3.67 -1.26 -0.76
CA GLU A 120 -2.27 -1.71 -0.75
C GLU A 120 -1.30 -0.93 -1.66
N ASN A 121 -1.76 0.07 -2.40
CA ASN A 121 -1.03 0.56 -3.58
C ASN A 121 -0.96 2.09 -3.76
N TRP A 122 -1.17 2.86 -2.69
CA TRP A 122 -1.26 4.32 -2.75
C TRP A 122 0.05 5.05 -2.42
N ILE A 123 0.91 4.48 -1.55
CA ILE A 123 2.12 5.18 -1.05
C ILE A 123 3.13 5.39 -2.19
N LEU A 124 3.41 4.36 -2.98
CA LEU A 124 4.36 4.49 -4.08
C LEU A 124 3.84 5.39 -5.20
N VAL A 125 2.52 5.53 -5.37
CA VAL A 125 1.95 6.50 -6.31
C VAL A 125 2.30 7.93 -5.88
N ALA A 126 2.14 8.24 -4.58
CA ALA A 126 2.57 9.52 -4.02
C ALA A 126 4.09 9.77 -4.13
N ALA A 127 4.89 8.70 -4.05
CA ALA A 127 6.33 8.77 -4.26
C ALA A 127 6.70 9.04 -5.74
N PHE A 128 6.01 8.40 -6.68
CA PHE A 128 6.20 8.62 -8.12
C PHE A 128 5.88 10.05 -8.53
N THR A 129 4.79 10.62 -8.01
CA THR A 129 4.42 12.02 -8.24
C THR A 129 5.32 13.02 -7.51
N GLY A 130 6.17 12.55 -6.60
CA GLY A 130 7.25 13.30 -5.95
C GLY A 130 6.86 14.02 -4.65
N GLN A 131 5.65 13.81 -4.14
CA GLN A 131 5.19 14.40 -2.88
C GLN A 131 5.90 13.73 -1.70
N ILE A 132 6.04 12.41 -1.72
CA ILE A 132 6.75 11.64 -0.69
C ILE A 132 8.09 11.17 -1.24
N SER A 133 9.17 11.30 -0.47
CA SER A 133 10.49 10.80 -0.85
C SER A 133 11.10 9.83 0.16
N THR A 134 10.65 9.92 1.41
CA THR A 134 11.11 9.06 2.49
C THR A 134 9.90 8.44 3.16
N ILE A 135 9.90 7.12 3.24
CA ILE A 135 8.84 6.33 3.85
C ILE A 135 9.48 5.59 5.01
N ILE A 136 8.86 5.66 6.18
CA ILE A 136 9.23 4.85 7.32
C ILE A 136 8.04 3.96 7.64
N TRP A 137 8.19 2.68 7.35
CA TRP A 137 7.21 1.67 7.72
C TRP A 137 7.56 1.10 9.09
N MET A 138 6.70 1.39 10.06
CA MET A 138 6.74 0.89 11.41
C MET A 138 5.82 -0.32 11.52
N LYS A 139 6.39 -1.52 11.38
CA LYS A 139 5.63 -2.77 11.35
C LYS A 139 5.57 -3.46 12.72
N PRO A 140 4.51 -4.19 13.04
CA PRO A 140 4.46 -5.02 14.25
C PRO A 140 5.31 -6.30 14.08
N PRO A 141 5.62 -7.02 15.17
CA PRO A 141 6.53 -8.18 15.14
C PRO A 141 6.08 -9.38 14.30
N TRP A 142 4.79 -9.45 13.93
CA TRP A 142 4.23 -10.53 13.13
C TRP A 142 4.24 -10.26 11.62
N SER A 143 4.57 -9.04 11.21
CA SER A 143 4.62 -8.65 9.80
C SER A 143 6.01 -8.89 9.22
N ASN A 144 6.10 -9.69 8.16
CA ASN A 144 7.37 -10.13 7.57
C ASN A 144 7.48 -9.88 6.05
N GLN A 145 6.57 -9.09 5.46
CA GLN A 145 6.53 -8.88 4.00
C GLN A 145 7.77 -8.18 3.45
N ILE A 146 8.40 -7.31 4.24
CA ILE A 146 9.72 -6.72 3.95
C ILE A 146 10.54 -6.78 5.24
N GLU A 147 11.79 -7.20 5.14
CA GLU A 147 12.72 -7.27 6.27
C GLU A 147 13.07 -5.88 6.82
N ASP A 148 13.45 -5.83 8.10
CA ASP A 148 13.96 -4.60 8.72
C ASP A 148 15.23 -4.12 7.99
N GLY A 149 15.29 -2.84 7.67
CA GLY A 149 16.42 -2.31 6.91
C GLY A 149 16.18 -0.95 6.28
N HIS A 150 17.16 -0.53 5.47
CA HIS A 150 17.09 0.70 4.69
C HIS A 150 17.28 0.36 3.21
N TYR A 151 16.25 0.68 2.42
CA TYR A 151 16.17 0.39 1.00
C TYR A 151 16.18 1.71 0.22
N ASN A 152 17.17 1.86 -0.66
CA ASN A 152 17.27 2.99 -1.57
C ASN A 152 17.06 2.51 -2.99
N PHE A 153 16.03 3.01 -3.65
CA PHE A 153 15.70 2.58 -5.00
C PHE A 153 15.09 3.70 -5.84
N LEU A 154 14.99 3.45 -7.13
CA LEU A 154 14.32 4.34 -8.07
C LEU A 154 12.88 3.87 -8.28
N ILE A 155 11.96 4.81 -8.34
CA ILE A 155 10.63 4.61 -8.93
C ILE A 155 10.56 5.42 -10.22
N GLY A 156 10.00 4.87 -11.28
CA GLY A 156 9.97 5.53 -12.58
C GLY A 156 9.02 4.89 -13.58
N LYS A 157 8.88 5.54 -14.73
CA LYS A 157 8.20 4.97 -15.89
C LYS A 157 9.14 4.02 -16.61
N GLN A 158 8.74 2.77 -16.79
CA GLN A 158 9.48 1.82 -17.61
C GLN A 158 9.51 2.26 -19.08
N LYS A 159 10.68 2.22 -19.70
CA LYS A 159 10.88 2.59 -21.11
C LYS A 159 10.12 1.62 -22.02
N GLY A 160 9.53 2.16 -23.08
CA GLY A 160 8.75 1.37 -24.05
C GLY A 160 7.36 0.94 -23.55
N THR A 161 7.05 1.14 -22.27
CA THR A 161 5.71 0.91 -21.71
C THR A 161 5.19 2.22 -21.08
N ASP A 162 4.01 2.18 -20.48
CA ASP A 162 3.49 3.29 -19.66
C ASP A 162 3.30 2.88 -18.19
N CYS A 163 3.98 1.80 -17.80
CA CYS A 163 3.89 1.23 -16.47
C CYS A 163 4.84 1.94 -15.49
N ILE A 164 4.39 2.13 -14.26
CA ILE A 164 5.26 2.58 -13.16
C ILE A 164 5.92 1.35 -12.53
N ARG A 165 7.23 1.42 -12.30
CA ARG A 165 8.06 0.32 -11.79
C ARG A 165 9.11 0.83 -10.80
N VAL A 166 9.66 -0.09 -10.01
CA VAL A 166 10.70 0.20 -9.03
C VAL A 166 11.98 -0.58 -9.32
N SER A 167 13.13 -0.07 -8.88
CA SER A 167 14.41 -0.76 -9.02
C SER A 167 14.85 -1.56 -7.79
N CYS A 168 13.97 -1.75 -6.80
CA CYS A 168 14.29 -2.49 -5.58
C CYS A 168 14.14 -4.00 -5.83
N PRO A 169 15.21 -4.81 -5.63
CA PRO A 169 15.15 -6.24 -5.86
C PRO A 169 14.58 -7.03 -4.66
N ALA A 170 13.97 -6.37 -3.67
CA ALA A 170 13.34 -7.08 -2.55
C ALA A 170 12.21 -7.99 -3.05
N LEU A 171 12.04 -9.15 -2.39
CA LEU A 171 11.01 -10.14 -2.73
C LEU A 171 9.64 -9.50 -2.94
N TYR A 172 9.23 -8.59 -2.04
CA TYR A 172 7.96 -7.86 -2.12
C TYR A 172 7.69 -7.21 -3.49
N PHE A 173 8.70 -6.63 -4.14
CA PHE A 173 8.54 -6.00 -5.45
C PHE A 173 8.73 -6.98 -6.61
N VAL A 174 9.57 -8.00 -6.43
CA VAL A 174 9.83 -9.03 -7.45
C VAL A 174 8.66 -9.99 -7.58
N GLY A 175 8.09 -10.43 -6.45
CA GLY A 175 6.92 -11.30 -6.34
C GLY A 175 5.66 -10.72 -7.00
N GLU A 176 5.53 -9.39 -6.96
CA GLU A 176 4.46 -8.60 -7.58
C GLU A 176 4.81 -8.07 -8.99
N MET A 177 5.92 -8.53 -9.57
CA MET A 177 6.39 -8.13 -10.91
C MET A 177 6.57 -6.60 -11.09
N LEU A 178 6.87 -5.87 -10.01
CA LEU A 178 7.09 -4.43 -10.00
C LEU A 178 8.55 -4.03 -10.26
N TYR A 179 9.49 -4.97 -10.13
CA TYR A 179 10.90 -4.71 -10.42
C TYR A 179 11.15 -4.35 -11.89
N CYS A 180 12.01 -3.36 -12.11
CA CYS A 180 12.57 -2.99 -13.40
C CYS A 180 14.00 -2.48 -13.23
N LYS A 181 14.86 -2.80 -14.18
CA LYS A 181 16.25 -2.34 -14.20
C LYS A 181 16.36 -0.82 -14.14
N PRO A 182 17.28 -0.24 -13.34
CA PRO A 182 17.47 1.21 -13.26
C PRO A 182 17.63 1.90 -14.63
N GLU A 183 18.40 1.28 -15.54
CA GLU A 183 18.66 1.77 -16.89
C GLU A 183 17.44 1.70 -17.81
N GLU A 184 16.42 0.93 -17.46
CA GLU A 184 15.14 0.84 -18.17
C GLU A 184 14.08 1.78 -17.61
N LEU A 185 14.38 2.51 -16.54
CA LEU A 185 13.49 3.52 -15.99
C LEU A 185 13.75 4.90 -16.60
N SER A 186 12.69 5.70 -16.67
CA SER A 186 12.69 7.09 -17.11
C SER A 186 11.83 7.93 -16.16
N SER A 187 12.05 9.25 -16.14
CA SER A 187 11.33 10.17 -15.24
C SER A 187 11.40 9.74 -13.77
N THR A 188 12.60 9.33 -13.34
CA THR A 188 12.79 8.65 -12.06
C THR A 188 12.75 9.60 -10.86
N LYS A 189 12.27 9.06 -9.74
CA LYS A 189 12.40 9.62 -8.39
C LYS A 189 13.17 8.64 -7.52
N LYS A 190 13.88 9.16 -6.53
CA LYS A 190 14.51 8.34 -5.49
C LYS A 190 13.52 8.13 -4.36
N VAL A 191 13.44 6.91 -3.87
CA VAL A 191 12.66 6.52 -2.70
C VAL A 191 13.61 6.00 -1.64
N ASN A 192 13.52 6.53 -0.43
CA ASN A 192 14.22 6.03 0.75
C ASN A 192 13.18 5.34 1.65
N LEU A 193 13.23 4.01 1.73
CA LEU A 193 12.34 3.22 2.57
C LEU A 193 13.12 2.73 3.80
N HIS A 194 12.65 3.10 4.97
CA HIS A 194 13.11 2.56 6.25
C HIS A 194 12.05 1.60 6.78
N VAL A 195 12.46 0.38 7.11
CA VAL A 195 11.57 -0.64 7.70
C VAL A 195 12.07 -0.93 9.10
N HIS A 196 11.19 -0.77 10.07
CA HIS A 196 11.48 -1.01 11.48
C HIS A 196 10.38 -1.83 12.13
N THR A 197 10.78 -2.87 12.85
CA THR A 197 9.87 -3.60 13.74
C THR A 197 9.75 -2.91 15.09
N LEU A 198 8.52 -2.61 15.51
CA LEU A 198 8.21 -2.11 16.85
C LEU A 198 7.05 -2.92 17.44
N GLY A 199 7.33 -3.63 18.53
CA GLY A 199 6.32 -4.34 19.33
C GLY A 199 6.02 -3.60 20.65
N ILE A 200 5.69 -4.36 21.69
CA ILE A 200 5.33 -3.84 23.03
C ILE A 200 6.49 -3.24 23.85
N LYS A 201 7.70 -3.18 23.28
CA LYS A 201 8.88 -2.64 23.95
C LYS A 201 9.48 -1.54 23.11
N MET A 202 9.72 -0.41 23.77
CA MET A 202 10.40 0.70 23.14
C MET A 202 11.80 0.32 22.67
N ASN A 203 12.17 0.81 21.49
CA ASN A 203 13.51 0.67 20.94
C ASN A 203 14.12 2.07 20.77
N GLU A 204 15.12 2.39 21.59
CA GLU A 204 15.80 3.70 21.57
C GLU A 204 16.52 3.96 20.25
N ALA A 205 17.02 2.92 19.57
CA ALA A 205 17.68 3.08 18.27
C ALA A 205 16.67 3.50 17.18
N VAL A 206 15.45 2.94 17.22
CA VAL A 206 14.36 3.33 16.32
C VAL A 206 13.98 4.80 16.57
N GLU A 207 13.79 5.19 17.84
CA GLU A 207 13.49 6.60 18.17
C GLU A 207 14.55 7.56 17.63
N GLN A 208 15.83 7.25 17.84
CA GLN A 208 16.94 8.08 17.37
C GLN A 208 16.94 8.20 15.84
N ASP A 209 16.64 7.11 15.13
CA ASP A 209 16.59 7.15 13.67
C ASP A 209 15.40 7.95 13.15
N LEU A 210 14.22 7.77 13.75
CA LEU A 210 13.02 8.57 13.45
C LEU A 210 13.28 10.06 13.67
N MET A 211 13.85 10.43 14.82
CA MET A 211 14.22 11.81 15.12
C MET A 211 15.19 12.38 14.08
N ARG A 212 16.22 11.61 13.70
CA ARG A 212 17.20 12.03 12.68
C ARG A 212 16.52 12.27 11.33
N LEU A 213 15.66 11.34 10.89
CA LEU A 213 14.97 11.40 9.61
C LEU A 213 13.93 12.54 9.58
N ILE A 214 13.11 12.69 10.62
CA ILE A 214 12.13 13.78 10.69
C ILE A 214 12.83 15.14 10.67
N ASN A 215 13.93 15.30 11.43
CA ASN A 215 14.71 16.54 11.42
C ASN A 215 15.35 16.81 10.05
N SER A 216 15.79 15.79 9.31
CA SER A 216 16.36 15.98 7.96
C SER A 216 15.32 16.41 6.92
N HIS A 217 14.03 16.34 7.26
CA HIS A 217 12.92 16.83 6.44
C HIS A 217 12.31 18.11 7.04
N GLU A 218 13.05 18.86 7.86
CA GLU A 218 12.59 20.11 8.49
C GLU A 218 11.31 19.93 9.32
N ASN A 219 11.10 18.71 9.85
CA ASN A 219 9.89 18.27 10.55
C ASN A 219 8.63 18.25 9.67
N HIS A 220 8.78 18.23 8.35
CA HIS A 220 7.69 18.08 7.39
C HIS A 220 7.38 16.61 7.17
N TYR A 221 6.48 16.08 7.98
CA TYR A 221 6.05 14.70 7.87
C TYR A 221 4.56 14.51 8.14
N VAL A 222 4.05 13.41 7.61
CA VAL A 222 2.71 12.88 7.86
C VAL A 222 2.86 11.68 8.79
N LEU A 223 2.06 11.66 9.87
CA LEU A 223 1.88 10.46 10.68
C LEU A 223 0.66 9.72 10.13
N ASP A 224 0.87 8.52 9.65
CA ASP A 224 -0.16 7.65 9.11
C ASP A 224 -0.26 6.38 9.96
N VAL A 225 -1.49 5.98 10.30
CA VAL A 225 -1.75 4.87 11.21
C VAL A 225 -2.91 4.04 10.68
N ASP A 226 -2.66 2.83 10.22
CA ASP A 226 -3.71 1.82 10.12
C ASP A 226 -3.98 1.25 11.52
N LEU A 227 -5.27 1.09 11.86
CA LEU A 227 -5.66 0.45 13.11
C LEU A 227 -5.25 -1.02 13.16
N ASP A 228 -5.05 -1.66 12.02
CA ASP A 228 -4.61 -3.05 11.94
C ASP A 228 -3.17 -3.26 12.45
N TYR A 229 -2.37 -2.20 12.62
CA TYR A 229 -1.07 -2.24 13.30
C TYR A 229 -1.21 -2.83 14.71
N PHE A 230 -2.33 -2.55 15.39
CA PHE A 230 -2.57 -2.99 16.76
C PHE A 230 -3.17 -4.40 16.82
N SER A 231 -3.86 -4.83 15.77
CA SER A 231 -4.49 -6.14 15.66
C SER A 231 -4.91 -6.37 14.21
N THR A 232 -4.41 -7.43 13.58
CA THR A 232 -4.63 -7.68 12.15
C THR A 232 -5.15 -9.09 11.90
N ARG A 233 -5.95 -9.25 10.86
CA ARG A 233 -6.51 -10.51 10.41
C ARG A 233 -6.27 -10.65 8.91
N ASN A 234 -5.67 -11.75 8.52
CA ASN A 234 -5.75 -12.21 7.14
C ASN A 234 -7.15 -12.81 6.87
N PRO A 235 -8.02 -12.17 6.06
CA PRO A 235 -9.37 -12.68 5.80
C PRO A 235 -9.35 -14.02 5.03
N PHE A 236 -8.34 -14.25 4.20
CA PHE A 236 -8.21 -15.45 3.37
C PHE A 236 -7.93 -16.73 4.16
N VAL A 237 -7.39 -16.63 5.39
CA VAL A 237 -7.17 -17.82 6.26
C VAL A 237 -8.47 -18.51 6.61
N SER A 238 -9.54 -17.74 6.83
CA SER A 238 -10.85 -18.29 7.20
C SER A 238 -11.71 -18.68 5.99
N MET A 239 -11.39 -18.11 4.83
CA MET A 239 -12.08 -18.33 3.56
C MET A 239 -11.93 -19.78 3.10
N HIS A 240 -13.06 -20.44 2.81
CA HIS A 240 -13.09 -21.83 2.34
C HIS A 240 -12.29 -22.82 3.21
N SER A 241 -12.27 -22.59 4.54
CA SER A 241 -11.50 -23.37 5.50
C SER A 241 -11.82 -24.88 5.51
N LYS A 242 -13.02 -25.30 5.08
CA LYS A 242 -13.37 -26.72 4.91
C LYS A 242 -12.57 -27.42 3.82
N ALA A 243 -12.14 -26.68 2.79
CA ALA A 243 -11.31 -27.17 1.70
C ALA A 243 -9.81 -26.95 1.94
N ASP A 244 -9.44 -26.41 3.11
CA ASP A 244 -8.08 -26.00 3.48
C ASP A 244 -7.43 -25.10 2.41
N MET A 245 -8.24 -24.20 1.81
CA MET A 245 -7.86 -23.48 0.60
C MET A 245 -6.54 -22.72 0.77
N TYR A 246 -6.41 -21.92 1.83
CA TYR A 246 -5.27 -21.02 2.00
C TYR A 246 -3.94 -21.80 2.11
N GLU A 247 -3.88 -22.86 2.91
CA GLU A 247 -2.68 -23.71 3.02
C GLU A 247 -2.33 -24.40 1.70
N ARG A 248 -3.35 -24.75 0.92
CA ARG A 248 -3.14 -25.37 -0.39
C ARG A 248 -2.63 -24.38 -1.42
N LEU A 249 -3.12 -23.14 -1.39
CA LEU A 249 -2.61 -22.08 -2.25
C LEU A 249 -1.12 -21.83 -2.01
N LYS A 250 -0.59 -22.01 -0.79
CA LYS A 250 0.87 -21.93 -0.53
C LYS A 250 1.69 -22.83 -1.44
N THR A 251 1.22 -24.04 -1.73
CA THR A 251 1.93 -24.96 -2.62
C THR A 251 1.89 -24.51 -4.08
N LEU A 252 0.76 -23.97 -4.53
CA LEU A 252 0.53 -23.55 -5.92
C LEU A 252 1.23 -22.23 -6.25
N TYR A 253 1.26 -21.31 -5.29
CA TYR A 253 1.80 -19.96 -5.45
C TYR A 253 3.22 -19.80 -4.92
N ARG A 254 3.83 -20.84 -4.33
CA ARG A 254 5.22 -20.80 -3.86
C ARG A 254 6.15 -20.20 -4.92
N PHE A 255 6.89 -19.17 -4.52
CA PHE A 255 7.85 -18.46 -5.34
C PHE A 255 9.20 -18.43 -4.64
N GLU A 256 10.08 -19.36 -5.00
CA GLU A 256 11.42 -19.38 -4.45
C GLU A 256 12.27 -18.26 -5.08
N TYR A 257 12.66 -17.30 -4.26
CA TYR A 257 13.51 -16.19 -4.64
C TYR A 257 14.55 -15.93 -3.55
N THR A 258 15.81 -15.89 -3.95
CA THR A 258 16.90 -15.44 -3.09
C THR A 258 17.27 -14.03 -3.55
N GLN A 259 17.15 -13.05 -2.66
CA GLN A 259 17.46 -11.66 -2.99
C GLN A 259 18.88 -11.55 -3.55
N THR A 260 19.00 -10.85 -4.68
CA THR A 260 20.26 -10.62 -5.38
C THR A 260 20.27 -9.24 -6.02
N GLU A 261 21.45 -8.63 -6.11
CA GLU A 261 21.67 -7.35 -6.79
C GLU A 261 22.05 -7.55 -8.28
N GLU A 262 22.22 -8.80 -8.74
CA GLU A 262 22.48 -9.12 -10.15
C GLU A 262 21.21 -8.96 -10.97
N THR A 263 21.09 -7.83 -11.66
CA THR A 263 19.85 -7.38 -12.29
C THR A 263 19.32 -8.35 -13.36
N GLU A 264 20.21 -9.04 -14.09
CA GLU A 264 19.86 -10.10 -15.04
C GLU A 264 19.13 -11.26 -14.36
N LEU A 265 19.61 -11.71 -13.19
CA LEU A 265 18.96 -12.77 -12.43
C LEU A 265 17.61 -12.32 -11.88
N VAL A 266 17.52 -11.09 -11.36
CA VAL A 266 16.24 -10.54 -10.88
C VAL A 266 15.19 -10.52 -12.01
N GLU A 267 15.57 -10.10 -13.22
CA GLU A 267 14.67 -10.15 -14.38
C GLU A 267 14.23 -11.56 -14.75
N GLU A 268 15.11 -12.56 -14.68
CA GLU A 268 14.75 -13.96 -14.89
C GLU A 268 13.70 -14.42 -13.87
N HIS A 269 13.88 -14.05 -12.60
CA HIS A 269 12.91 -14.32 -11.54
C HIS A 269 11.57 -13.65 -11.80
N VAL A 270 11.54 -12.37 -12.20
CA VAL A 270 10.31 -11.65 -12.57
C VAL A 270 9.60 -12.34 -13.75
N LYS A 271 10.34 -12.76 -14.78
CA LYS A 271 9.78 -13.48 -15.94
C LYS A 271 9.15 -14.81 -15.51
N ARG A 272 9.83 -15.57 -14.66
CA ARG A 272 9.31 -16.84 -14.14
C ARG A 272 8.06 -16.63 -13.28
N ARG A 273 8.07 -15.66 -12.36
CA ARG A 273 6.91 -15.33 -11.52
C ARG A 273 5.73 -14.86 -12.36
N SER A 274 5.96 -13.98 -13.33
CA SER A 274 4.95 -13.51 -14.27
C SER A 274 4.29 -14.67 -15.03
N ALA A 275 5.07 -15.62 -15.55
CA ALA A 275 4.54 -16.80 -16.23
C ALA A 275 3.69 -17.69 -15.30
N GLN A 276 4.10 -17.87 -14.04
CA GLN A 276 3.34 -18.62 -13.03
C GLN A 276 2.00 -17.93 -12.73
N ILE A 277 2.03 -16.65 -12.37
CA ILE A 277 0.84 -15.88 -12.00
C ILE A 277 -0.13 -15.78 -13.17
N GLU A 278 0.36 -15.54 -14.38
CA GLU A 278 -0.48 -15.49 -15.59
C GLU A 278 -1.12 -16.85 -15.90
N THR A 279 -0.40 -17.95 -15.69
CA THR A 279 -0.97 -19.30 -15.84
C THR A 279 -2.10 -19.53 -14.85
N LEU A 280 -1.87 -19.22 -13.57
CA LEU A 280 -2.88 -19.40 -12.51
C LEU A 280 -4.09 -18.48 -12.73
N ARG A 281 -3.87 -17.20 -13.06
CA ARG A 281 -4.92 -16.23 -13.39
C ARG A 281 -5.82 -16.76 -14.50
N ASN A 282 -5.24 -17.21 -15.61
CA ASN A 282 -6.01 -17.71 -16.74
C ASN A 282 -6.86 -18.93 -16.36
N ILE A 283 -6.35 -19.81 -15.49
CA ILE A 283 -7.10 -20.95 -14.97
C ILE A 283 -8.29 -20.48 -14.12
N PHE A 284 -8.05 -19.64 -13.11
CA PHE A 284 -9.09 -19.18 -12.21
C PHE A 284 -10.14 -18.28 -12.90
N SER A 285 -9.73 -17.38 -13.79
CA SER A 285 -10.66 -16.60 -14.62
C SER A 285 -11.47 -17.49 -15.58
N HIS A 286 -10.92 -18.62 -16.04
CA HIS A 286 -11.69 -19.58 -16.82
C HIS A 286 -12.73 -20.30 -15.97
N LEU A 287 -12.38 -20.72 -14.74
CA LEU A 287 -13.32 -21.29 -13.76
C LEU A 287 -14.46 -20.32 -13.45
N GLN A 288 -14.14 -19.05 -13.21
CA GLN A 288 -15.13 -17.99 -12.97
C GLN A 288 -16.13 -17.85 -14.12
N LYS A 289 -15.68 -18.02 -15.37
CA LYS A 289 -16.54 -17.95 -16.56
C LYS A 289 -17.43 -19.18 -16.73
N LEU A 290 -17.00 -20.36 -16.29
CA LEU A 290 -17.79 -21.60 -16.43
C LEU A 290 -19.03 -21.59 -15.54
N LYS A 291 -18.96 -20.98 -14.35
CA LYS A 291 -20.01 -20.79 -13.33
C LYS A 291 -20.69 -22.05 -12.78
N GLU A 292 -20.85 -23.10 -13.58
CA GLU A 292 -21.59 -24.32 -13.23
C GLU A 292 -20.66 -25.42 -12.68
N PRO A 293 -20.88 -25.91 -11.46
CA PRO A 293 -20.04 -26.95 -10.83
C PRO A 293 -19.86 -28.21 -11.68
N THR A 294 -20.93 -28.67 -12.34
CA THR A 294 -20.90 -29.88 -13.17
C THR A 294 -20.05 -29.73 -14.43
N LYS A 295 -20.07 -28.54 -15.06
CA LYS A 295 -19.20 -28.22 -16.20
C LYS A 295 -17.75 -28.13 -15.76
N ILE A 296 -17.47 -27.45 -14.64
CA ILE A 296 -16.11 -27.37 -14.09
C ILE A 296 -15.56 -28.76 -13.80
N ALA A 297 -16.33 -29.63 -13.14
CA ALA A 297 -15.91 -30.98 -12.82
C ALA A 297 -15.65 -31.84 -14.09
N ALA A 298 -16.47 -31.67 -15.14
CA ALA A 298 -16.28 -32.36 -16.41
C ALA A 298 -15.03 -31.89 -17.17
N GLU A 299 -14.69 -30.60 -17.05
CA GLU A 299 -13.59 -29.96 -17.77
C GLU A 299 -12.28 -29.86 -16.96
N ILE A 300 -12.24 -30.39 -15.72
CA ILE A 300 -11.13 -30.21 -14.78
C ILE A 300 -9.74 -30.54 -15.36
N ASN A 301 -9.67 -31.60 -16.17
CA ASN A 301 -8.43 -32.01 -16.84
C ASN A 301 -8.00 -30.98 -17.87
N SER A 302 -8.94 -30.41 -18.62
CA SER A 302 -8.69 -29.36 -19.63
C SER A 302 -8.26 -28.06 -18.97
N VAL A 303 -8.96 -27.66 -17.90
CA VAL A 303 -8.69 -26.44 -17.14
C VAL A 303 -7.28 -26.44 -16.56
N SER A 304 -6.81 -27.58 -16.04
CA SER A 304 -5.47 -27.67 -15.42
C SER A 304 -4.33 -27.93 -16.43
N GLN A 305 -4.61 -28.24 -17.71
CA GLN A 305 -3.56 -28.51 -18.72
C GLN A 305 -2.47 -27.44 -18.84
N PRO A 306 -2.76 -26.12 -18.73
CA PRO A 306 -1.74 -25.09 -18.90
C PRO A 306 -0.58 -25.18 -17.90
N MET A 307 -0.80 -25.77 -16.73
CA MET A 307 0.22 -25.95 -15.71
C MET A 307 1.14 -27.13 -16.08
N GLN A 308 2.45 -26.88 -16.24
CA GLN A 308 3.38 -27.88 -16.80
C GLN A 308 3.74 -29.01 -15.82
N ASP A 309 3.81 -28.72 -14.53
CA ASP A 309 4.14 -29.71 -13.49
C ASP A 309 2.94 -30.63 -13.20
N SER A 310 3.13 -31.94 -13.33
CA SER A 310 2.04 -32.91 -13.15
C SER A 310 1.53 -32.99 -11.72
N LYS A 311 2.40 -32.82 -10.72
CA LYS A 311 2.01 -32.85 -9.31
C LYS A 311 1.22 -31.60 -8.96
N GLN A 312 1.66 -30.42 -9.42
CA GLN A 312 0.89 -29.20 -9.22
C GLN A 312 -0.48 -29.26 -9.91
N ARG A 313 -0.55 -29.86 -11.12
CA ARG A 313 -1.85 -30.09 -11.80
C ARG A 313 -2.80 -30.96 -11.00
N GLU A 314 -2.32 -32.09 -10.49
CA GLU A 314 -3.11 -33.00 -9.65
C GLU A 314 -3.58 -32.28 -8.37
N TYR A 315 -2.68 -31.50 -7.76
CA TYR A 315 -2.97 -30.75 -6.56
C TYR A 315 -4.02 -29.65 -6.76
N LEU A 316 -3.90 -28.87 -7.84
CA LEU A 316 -4.87 -27.87 -8.25
C LEU A 316 -6.23 -28.50 -8.57
N SER A 317 -6.23 -29.63 -9.30
CA SER A 317 -7.47 -30.34 -9.64
C SER A 317 -8.20 -30.81 -8.39
N ALA A 318 -7.46 -31.37 -7.42
CA ALA A 318 -8.03 -31.73 -6.13
C ALA A 318 -8.60 -30.49 -5.40
N LEU A 319 -7.93 -29.33 -5.48
CA LEU A 319 -8.38 -28.11 -4.80
C LEU A 319 -9.72 -27.64 -5.33
N ILE A 320 -9.83 -27.58 -6.66
CA ILE A 320 -11.06 -27.20 -7.33
C ILE A 320 -12.21 -28.15 -6.96
N LEU A 321 -11.96 -29.47 -6.97
CA LEU A 321 -13.00 -30.45 -6.64
C LEU A 321 -13.47 -30.37 -5.19
N ASP A 322 -12.56 -30.16 -4.23
CA ASP A 322 -12.92 -29.99 -2.83
C ASP A 322 -13.69 -28.68 -2.60
N LEU A 323 -13.27 -27.59 -3.23
CA LEU A 323 -13.99 -26.31 -3.19
C LEU A 323 -15.43 -26.46 -3.73
N LEU A 324 -15.61 -27.10 -4.89
CA LEU A 324 -16.94 -27.38 -5.45
C LEU A 324 -17.82 -28.26 -4.55
N LYS A 325 -17.21 -29.13 -3.75
CA LYS A 325 -17.91 -30.06 -2.87
C LYS A 325 -18.32 -29.40 -1.55
N GLU A 326 -17.48 -28.55 -0.99
CA GLU A 326 -17.71 -27.94 0.33
C GLU A 326 -18.50 -26.63 0.23
N GLU A 327 -18.46 -25.97 -0.93
CA GLU A 327 -19.14 -24.71 -1.19
C GLU A 327 -20.30 -24.94 -2.17
N HIS A 328 -21.51 -24.75 -1.65
CA HIS A 328 -22.73 -24.81 -2.43
C HIS A 328 -23.41 -23.44 -2.36
N GLY A 329 -23.58 -22.79 -3.50
CA GLY A 329 -24.35 -21.55 -3.58
C GLY A 329 -25.83 -21.81 -3.32
N GLU A 330 -26.58 -20.74 -3.06
CA GLU A 330 -28.04 -20.79 -3.10
C GLU A 330 -28.49 -21.30 -4.49
N ASP A 331 -29.55 -22.12 -4.53
CA ASP A 331 -30.13 -22.67 -5.76
C ASP A 331 -29.21 -23.56 -6.66
N GLY A 332 -28.08 -24.04 -6.14
CA GLY A 332 -27.20 -24.99 -6.84
C GLY A 332 -26.14 -24.35 -7.75
N GLU A 333 -25.92 -23.03 -7.62
CA GLU A 333 -24.80 -22.33 -8.25
C GLU A 333 -23.47 -22.62 -7.54
N CYS A 334 -22.35 -22.37 -8.23
CA CYS A 334 -21.03 -22.43 -7.61
C CYS A 334 -20.86 -21.27 -6.64
N GLY A 335 -20.81 -21.55 -5.34
CA GLY A 335 -20.60 -20.52 -4.29
C GLY A 335 -19.16 -20.04 -4.16
N VAL A 336 -18.27 -20.48 -5.06
CA VAL A 336 -16.85 -20.15 -5.04
C VAL A 336 -16.59 -18.95 -5.94
N ASP A 337 -16.02 -17.90 -5.38
CA ASP A 337 -15.45 -16.80 -6.16
C ASP A 337 -14.02 -17.15 -6.57
N TRP A 338 -13.83 -17.62 -7.80
CA TRP A 338 -12.53 -18.08 -8.28
C TRP A 338 -11.53 -16.95 -8.49
N GLU A 339 -11.99 -15.73 -8.74
CA GLU A 339 -11.12 -14.55 -8.82
C GLU A 339 -10.56 -14.24 -7.42
N LEU A 340 -11.42 -14.30 -6.40
CA LEU A 340 -10.98 -14.14 -5.01
C LEU A 340 -10.03 -15.26 -4.54
N VAL A 341 -10.23 -16.50 -4.99
CA VAL A 341 -9.29 -17.61 -4.74
C VAL A 341 -7.92 -17.33 -5.40
N HIS A 342 -7.90 -16.76 -6.60
CA HIS A 342 -6.66 -16.35 -7.26
C HIS A 342 -5.96 -15.23 -6.49
N ASP A 343 -6.73 -14.24 -6.04
CA ASP A 343 -6.22 -13.11 -5.28
C ASP A 343 -5.61 -13.59 -3.96
N ALA A 344 -6.30 -14.45 -3.20
CA ALA A 344 -5.79 -15.08 -1.99
C ALA A 344 -4.44 -15.79 -2.21
N GLY A 345 -4.26 -16.43 -3.37
CA GLY A 345 -3.00 -17.09 -3.71
C GLY A 345 -1.88 -16.11 -4.02
N CYS A 346 -2.19 -14.98 -4.66
CA CYS A 346 -1.19 -13.94 -4.96
C CYS A 346 -0.63 -13.26 -3.70
N THR A 347 -1.29 -13.39 -2.55
CA THR A 347 -0.79 -12.86 -1.28
C THR A 347 0.19 -13.80 -0.56
N ILE A 348 0.64 -14.85 -1.25
CA ILE A 348 1.52 -15.89 -0.72
C ILE A 348 2.71 -16.06 -1.68
N ASP A 349 3.86 -15.53 -1.28
CA ASP A 349 5.11 -15.82 -1.98
C ASP A 349 5.79 -17.06 -1.37
N ASP A 350 5.87 -17.14 -0.04
CA ASP A 350 6.41 -18.30 0.68
C ASP A 350 5.82 -18.42 2.11
N ASP A 351 6.36 -19.35 2.91
CA ASP A 351 5.87 -19.67 4.25
C ASP A 351 6.08 -18.53 5.28
N ILE A 352 6.92 -17.54 4.95
CA ILE A 352 7.30 -16.40 5.79
C ILE A 352 6.65 -15.11 5.28
N HIS A 353 6.71 -14.86 3.98
CA HIS A 353 6.24 -13.65 3.30
C HIS A 353 4.80 -13.81 2.81
N GLN A 354 3.89 -13.99 3.75
CA GLN A 354 2.44 -14.00 3.53
C GLN A 354 1.79 -12.83 4.29
N LEU A 355 0.51 -12.58 4.05
CA LEU A 355 -0.23 -11.60 4.84
C LEU A 355 -0.22 -11.93 6.33
N PRO A 356 -0.01 -10.92 7.20
CA PRO A 356 -0.02 -11.11 8.63
C PRO A 356 -1.40 -11.55 9.14
N HIS A 357 -1.40 -12.38 10.18
CA HIS A 357 -2.61 -12.78 10.90
C HIS A 357 -2.28 -12.85 12.40
N HIS A 358 -2.71 -11.84 13.15
CA HIS A 358 -2.49 -11.75 14.58
C HIS A 358 -3.59 -10.91 15.23
N VAL A 359 -4.67 -11.58 15.64
CA VAL A 359 -5.76 -10.92 16.39
C VAL A 359 -5.32 -10.74 17.84
N SER A 360 -4.86 -9.54 18.16
CA SER A 360 -4.32 -9.18 19.46
C SER A 360 -5.37 -9.24 20.57
N SER A 361 -4.93 -9.60 21.78
CA SER A 361 -5.74 -9.45 23.00
C SER A 361 -5.91 -7.98 23.39
N LYS A 362 -6.86 -7.68 24.29
CA LYS A 362 -7.05 -6.30 24.78
C LYS A 362 -5.80 -5.76 25.48
N GLU A 363 -5.15 -6.60 26.30
CA GLU A 363 -3.93 -6.27 27.03
C GLU A 363 -2.75 -6.02 26.08
N GLU A 364 -2.67 -6.77 24.98
CA GLU A 364 -1.67 -6.58 23.96
C GLU A 364 -1.88 -5.29 23.17
N ILE A 365 -3.13 -5.02 22.75
CA ILE A 365 -3.51 -3.74 22.13
C ILE A 365 -3.14 -2.57 23.04
N ASP A 366 -3.43 -2.66 24.34
CA ASP A 366 -3.08 -1.61 25.31
C ASP A 366 -1.56 -1.42 25.42
N SER A 367 -0.80 -2.51 25.46
CA SER A 367 0.68 -2.46 25.52
C SER A 367 1.31 -1.86 24.25
N LEU A 368 0.75 -2.18 23.09
CA LEU A 368 1.14 -1.60 21.79
C LEU A 368 0.78 -0.12 21.74
N MET A 369 -0.44 0.26 22.16
CA MET A 369 -0.89 1.65 22.24
C MET A 369 -0.02 2.48 23.19
N GLU A 370 0.40 1.93 24.33
CA GLU A 370 1.35 2.57 25.24
C GLU A 370 2.72 2.78 24.58
N THR A 371 3.24 1.78 23.88
CA THR A 371 4.53 1.89 23.19
C THR A 371 4.48 2.90 22.05
N PHE A 372 3.45 2.85 21.22
CA PHE A 372 3.14 3.82 20.17
C PHE A 372 3.05 5.25 20.76
N SER A 373 2.22 5.43 21.80
CA SER A 373 2.01 6.73 22.45
C SER A 373 3.32 7.29 23.00
N SER A 374 4.12 6.43 23.64
CA SER A 374 5.41 6.79 24.20
C SER A 374 6.40 7.23 23.13
N LEU A 375 6.44 6.54 21.99
CA LEU A 375 7.29 6.92 20.86
C LEU A 375 6.83 8.25 20.26
N VAL A 376 5.57 8.36 19.85
CA VAL A 376 5.03 9.53 19.15
C VAL A 376 5.13 10.80 20.01
N THR A 377 4.97 10.70 21.34
CA THR A 377 5.14 11.85 22.26
C THR A 377 6.56 12.44 22.24
N ARG A 378 7.57 11.65 21.85
CA ARG A 378 8.98 12.09 21.77
C ARG A 378 9.36 12.67 20.41
N LEU A 379 8.51 12.50 19.41
CA LEU A 379 8.74 13.02 18.06
C LEU A 379 8.19 14.46 17.93
N PRO A 380 8.70 15.26 16.97
CA PRO A 380 8.10 16.56 16.63
C PRO A 380 6.63 16.41 16.25
N GLU A 381 5.81 17.44 16.46
CA GLU A 381 4.40 17.41 16.02
C GLU A 381 4.31 17.20 14.49
N PRO A 382 3.49 16.23 14.01
CA PRO A 382 3.30 16.01 12.57
C PRO A 382 2.57 17.17 11.91
N THR A 383 2.65 17.27 10.59
CA THR A 383 1.89 18.31 9.86
C THR A 383 0.40 17.97 9.76
N LEU A 384 0.09 16.68 9.63
CA LEU A 384 -1.25 16.11 9.69
C LEU A 384 -1.17 14.64 10.10
N VAL A 385 -2.29 14.10 10.56
CA VAL A 385 -2.44 12.66 10.86
C VAL A 385 -3.49 12.06 9.94
N THR A 386 -3.20 10.90 9.38
CA THR A 386 -4.18 10.03 8.71
C THR A 386 -4.35 8.75 9.53
N VAL A 387 -5.59 8.26 9.58
CA VAL A 387 -5.95 7.03 10.27
C VAL A 387 -6.86 6.22 9.36
N ALA A 388 -6.46 5.00 9.00
CA ALA A 388 -7.30 4.04 8.26
C ALA A 388 -7.94 3.07 9.25
N ARG A 389 -9.24 2.77 9.08
CA ARG A 389 -9.97 1.87 9.98
C ARG A 389 -9.82 0.41 9.58
N SER A 390 -9.77 0.15 8.28
CA SER A 390 -9.64 -1.19 7.69
C SER A 390 -10.66 -2.17 8.30
N SER A 391 -11.90 -1.68 8.43
CA SER A 391 -13.00 -2.42 9.06
C SER A 391 -13.91 -3.07 8.04
N GLU A 392 -14.16 -2.41 6.91
CA GLU A 392 -14.96 -2.96 5.79
C GLU A 392 -14.20 -4.02 4.97
N ASP A 393 -12.86 -3.98 4.96
CA ASP A 393 -12.00 -4.96 4.29
C ASP A 393 -11.51 -6.10 5.20
N ASP A 394 -11.97 -6.09 6.46
CA ASP A 394 -11.79 -7.18 7.42
C ASP A 394 -10.33 -7.42 7.89
N TYR A 395 -9.39 -6.51 7.58
CA TYR A 395 -7.99 -6.57 8.05
C TYR A 395 -7.85 -6.16 9.51
N CYS A 396 -8.47 -5.06 9.94
CA CYS A 396 -8.62 -4.79 11.37
C CYS A 396 -9.85 -5.55 11.89
N PRO A 397 -9.75 -6.39 12.93
CA PRO A 397 -10.89 -7.15 13.44
C PRO A 397 -12.08 -6.24 13.79
N PRO A 398 -13.26 -6.39 13.13
CA PRO A 398 -14.33 -5.39 13.21
C PRO A 398 -14.81 -5.08 14.64
N HIS A 399 -14.76 -6.06 15.53
CA HIS A 399 -15.16 -5.91 16.93
C HIS A 399 -14.13 -5.15 17.80
N GLN A 400 -12.94 -4.85 17.27
CA GLN A 400 -11.85 -4.14 17.96
C GLN A 400 -11.63 -2.72 17.41
N VAL A 401 -12.01 -2.46 16.15
CA VAL A 401 -11.81 -1.19 15.42
C VAL A 401 -12.19 0.03 16.26
N ASP A 402 -13.42 0.10 16.75
CA ASP A 402 -13.90 1.29 17.47
C ASP A 402 -13.12 1.53 18.77
N GLY A 403 -12.78 0.46 19.49
CA GLY A 403 -11.99 0.54 20.71
C GLY A 403 -10.56 1.03 20.46
N ILE A 404 -9.91 0.54 19.39
CA ILE A 404 -8.56 0.97 19.00
C ILE A 404 -8.61 2.44 18.54
N GLN A 405 -9.58 2.80 17.70
CA GLN A 405 -9.78 4.18 17.21
C GLN A 405 -10.00 5.17 18.37
N GLU A 406 -10.85 4.81 19.33
CA GLU A 406 -11.13 5.65 20.51
C GLU A 406 -9.88 5.83 21.37
N ALA A 407 -9.10 4.77 21.58
CA ALA A 407 -7.85 4.83 22.33
C ALA A 407 -6.81 5.74 21.63
N LEU A 408 -6.61 5.56 20.32
CA LEU A 408 -5.71 6.37 19.51
C LEU A 408 -6.13 7.85 19.52
N CYS A 409 -7.40 8.14 19.24
CA CYS A 409 -7.93 9.50 19.29
C CYS A 409 -7.82 10.10 20.71
N GLY A 410 -8.05 9.29 21.75
CA GLY A 410 -7.91 9.68 23.14
C GLY A 410 -6.47 10.07 23.48
N PHE A 411 -5.48 9.32 22.99
CA PHE A 411 -4.07 9.68 23.06
C PHE A 411 -3.79 10.99 22.33
N LEU A 412 -4.17 11.10 21.05
CA LEU A 412 -3.89 12.29 20.23
C LEU A 412 -4.46 13.57 20.85
N ARG A 413 -5.67 13.52 21.44
CA ARG A 413 -6.28 14.67 22.16
C ARG A 413 -5.54 15.07 23.44
N LYS A 414 -4.86 14.13 24.10
CA LYS A 414 -4.07 14.40 25.30
C LYS A 414 -2.71 15.02 24.95
N THR A 415 -2.16 14.67 23.78
CA THR A 415 -0.82 15.07 23.35
C THR A 415 -0.84 16.36 22.52
N TYR A 416 -1.83 16.56 21.66
CA TYR A 416 -1.91 17.68 20.70
C TYR A 416 -3.27 18.40 20.75
N ASP A 417 -3.32 19.65 20.28
CA ASP A 417 -4.60 20.33 20.00
C ASP A 417 -5.11 19.92 18.61
N ILE A 418 -5.99 18.92 18.57
CA ILE A 418 -6.41 18.28 17.32
C ILE A 418 -7.79 18.70 16.82
N ASN A 419 -8.01 18.49 15.52
CA ASN A 419 -9.32 18.52 14.86
C ASN A 419 -9.57 17.17 14.16
N CYS A 420 -10.42 16.32 14.75
CA CYS A 420 -10.80 15.03 14.16
C CYS A 420 -11.83 15.20 13.04
N LEU A 421 -11.54 14.66 11.87
CA LEU A 421 -12.37 14.69 10.67
C LEU A 421 -12.63 13.25 10.22
N LYS A 422 -13.85 12.74 10.44
CA LYS A 422 -14.28 11.43 9.94
C LYS A 422 -14.75 11.54 8.49
N HIS A 423 -14.28 10.65 7.62
CA HIS A 423 -14.65 10.58 6.20
C HIS A 423 -15.43 9.30 5.84
N TYR A 424 -15.90 8.58 6.85
CA TYR A 424 -16.70 7.35 6.72
C TYR A 424 -18.10 7.54 7.32
N GLN A 425 -19.02 6.62 7.03
CA GLN A 425 -20.35 6.58 7.63
C GLN A 425 -20.34 5.68 8.87
N ASP A 426 -21.00 6.10 9.95
CA ASP A 426 -21.12 5.31 11.20
C ASP A 426 -21.97 4.03 11.01
#